data_AF-A0A952Q5P5-F1
#
_entry.id   AF-A0A952Q5P5-F1
#
_cell.length_a   1.000
_cell.length_b   1.000
_cell.length_c   1.000
_cell.angle_alpha   90.00
_cell.angle_beta   90.00
_cell.angle_gamma   90.00
#
_symmetry.space_group_name_H-M   'P 1'
#
loop_
_entity.id
_entity.type
_entity.pdbx_description
1 polymer ?
#
loop_
_entity_poly.entity_id
_entity_poly.type
_entity_poly.pdbx_seq_one_letter_code
_entity_poly.pdbx_strand_id
1 'polypeptide(L)' 'MSDQIPTETLAETENYSAWLSQEPDGEMTYHVEVGNVTIHFFDEEWDEFLELVSALHKDDKGKGKKPR' A
#
# COMPACT_ATOMS: atom_id res chain seq x y z
N MET A 1 14.46 1.09 27.68
CA MET A 1 14.53 0.91 26.22
C MET A 1 13.32 1.66 25.69
N SER A 2 13.52 2.54 24.71
CA SER A 2 12.43 3.34 24.17
C SER A 2 11.54 2.43 23.33
N ASP A 3 10.26 2.28 23.70
CA ASP A 3 9.20 1.59 22.92
C ASP A 3 8.83 2.39 21.65
N GLN A 4 9.82 2.85 20.91
CA GLN A 4 9.61 3.66 19.72
C GLN A 4 9.57 2.72 18.51
N ILE A 5 8.36 2.37 18.10
CA ILE A 5 8.09 1.63 16.86
C ILE A 5 8.58 2.53 15.70
N PRO A 6 9.60 2.12 14.93
CA PRO A 6 10.07 2.90 13.79
C PRO A 6 8.97 2.99 12.73
N THR A 7 8.74 4.19 12.20
CA THR A 7 7.74 4.43 11.15
C THR A 7 8.34 5.18 9.97
N GLU A 8 7.91 4.86 8.76
CA GLU A 8 8.33 5.54 7.52
C GLU A 8 7.13 5.87 6.64
N THR A 9 7.02 7.13 6.19
CA THR A 9 6.01 7.56 5.23
C THR A 9 6.41 7.13 3.82
N LEU A 10 5.53 6.39 3.14
CA LEU A 10 5.73 5.90 1.78
C LEU A 10 5.17 6.87 0.74
N ALA A 11 3.97 7.39 0.98
CA ALA A 11 3.30 8.34 0.10
C ALA A 11 2.29 9.17 0.90
N GLU A 12 2.10 10.43 0.53
CA GLU A 12 1.09 11.29 1.14
C GLU A 12 0.51 12.22 0.08
N THR A 13 -0.79 12.47 0.19
CA THR A 13 -1.55 13.45 -0.57
C THR A 13 -2.37 14.30 0.41
N GLU A 14 -3.15 15.24 -0.09
CA GLU A 14 -3.98 16.10 0.76
C GLU A 14 -4.94 15.34 1.70
N ASN A 15 -5.46 14.17 1.29
CA ASN A 15 -6.48 13.44 2.04
C ASN A 15 -6.13 11.97 2.33
N TYR A 16 -4.96 11.51 1.91
CA TYR A 16 -4.55 10.12 2.01
C TYR A 16 -3.08 10.03 2.39
N SER A 17 -2.75 9.12 3.31
CA SER A 17 -1.37 8.80 3.67
C SER A 17 -1.16 7.29 3.60
N ALA A 18 0.04 6.89 3.22
CA ALA A 18 0.53 5.52 3.30
C ALA A 18 1.86 5.52 4.02
N TRP A 19 2.00 4.69 5.04
CA TRP A 19 3.20 4.59 5.87
C TRP A 19 3.39 3.16 6.38
N LEU A 20 4.59 2.80 6.82
CA LEU A 20 4.89 1.50 7.41
C LEU A 20 5.39 1.64 8.84
N SER A 21 5.12 0.64 9.68
CA SER A 21 5.77 0.43 10.97
C SER A 21 6.62 -0.84 10.95
N GLN A 22 7.75 -0.80 11.64
CA GLN A 22 8.52 -1.99 11.97
C GLN A 22 8.20 -2.42 13.40
N GLU A 23 7.51 -3.54 13.55
CA GLU A 23 7.12 -4.07 14.85
C GLU A 23 8.32 -4.66 15.61
N PRO A 24 8.23 -4.82 16.95
CA PRO A 24 9.36 -5.26 17.78
C PRO A 24 9.91 -6.66 17.44
N ASP A 25 9.12 -7.50 16.79
CA ASP A 25 9.52 -8.83 16.28
C ASP A 25 10.20 -8.76 14.90
N GLY A 26 10.25 -7.58 14.29
CA GLY A 26 10.82 -7.34 12.97
C GLY A 26 9.81 -7.46 11.83
N GLU A 27 8.54 -7.76 12.11
CA GLU A 27 7.48 -7.75 11.09
C GLU A 27 7.20 -6.31 10.63
N MET A 28 6.94 -6.15 9.33
CA MET A 28 6.53 -4.87 8.76
C MET A 28 5.01 -4.85 8.66
N THR A 29 4.40 -3.75 9.05
CA THR A 29 2.96 -3.50 8.86
C THR A 29 2.78 -2.24 8.05
N TYR A 30 1.98 -2.31 7.00
CA TYR A 30 1.65 -1.17 6.15
C TYR A 30 0.30 -0.59 6.54
N HIS A 31 0.21 0.73 6.47
CA HIS A 31 -0.93 1.51 6.93
C HIS A 31 -1.36 2.45 5.81
N VAL A 32 -2.64 2.42 5.45
CA VAL A 32 -3.25 3.40 4.56
C VAL A 32 -4.33 4.15 5.33
N GLU A 33 -4.14 5.46 5.47
CA GLU A 33 -5.13 6.33 6.10
C GLU A 33 -6.01 6.99 5.04
N VAL A 34 -7.31 6.81 5.21
CA VAL A 34 -8.35 7.33 4.33
C VAL A 34 -9.38 8.05 5.19
N GLY A 35 -9.20 9.36 5.36
CA GLY A 35 -10.08 10.18 6.20
C GLY A 35 -10.11 9.68 7.66
N ASN A 36 -11.19 9.01 8.05
CA ASN A 36 -11.39 8.50 9.42
C ASN A 36 -11.15 6.98 9.55
N VAL A 37 -10.59 6.34 8.53
CA VAL A 37 -10.32 4.90 8.50
C VAL A 37 -8.83 4.68 8.26
N THR A 38 -8.24 3.76 9.03
CA THR A 38 -6.90 3.23 8.78
C THR A 38 -7.04 1.76 8.40
N ILE A 39 -6.42 1.38 7.29
CA ILE A 39 -6.36 -0.01 6.82
C ILE A 39 -4.95 -0.51 7.07
N HIS A 40 -4.85 -1.65 7.75
CA HIS A 40 -3.59 -2.31 8.09
C HIS A 40 -3.39 -3.52 7.17
N PHE A 41 -2.18 -3.71 6.70
CA PHE A 41 -1.77 -4.83 5.86
C PHE A 41 -0.49 -5.45 6.41
N PHE A 42 -0.44 -6.78 6.42
CA PHE A 42 0.85 -7.49 6.47
C PHE A 42 1.54 -7.45 5.10
N ASP A 43 2.83 -7.82 5.05
CA ASP A 43 3.64 -7.83 3.83
C ASP A 43 2.92 -8.45 2.61
N GLU A 44 2.38 -9.66 2.75
CA GLU A 44 1.72 -10.37 1.64
C GLU A 44 0.44 -9.65 1.17
N GLU A 45 -0.32 -9.08 2.10
CA GLU A 45 -1.56 -8.37 1.80
C GLU A 45 -1.29 -7.00 1.15
N TRP A 46 -0.18 -6.37 1.53
CA TRP A 46 0.28 -5.12 0.97
C TRP A 46 0.68 -5.27 -0.50
N ASP A 47 1.45 -6.32 -0.83
CA ASP A 47 1.85 -6.61 -2.20
C ASP A 47 0.62 -6.85 -3.10
N GLU A 48 -0.32 -7.68 -2.66
CA GLU A 48 -1.59 -7.92 -3.37
C GLU A 48 -2.44 -6.65 -3.51
N PHE A 49 -2.47 -5.79 -2.49
CA PHE A 49 -3.16 -4.50 -2.55
C PHE A 49 -2.52 -3.56 -3.60
N LEU A 50 -1.20 -3.48 -3.66
CA LEU A 50 -0.50 -2.69 -4.67
C LEU A 50 -0.76 -3.21 -6.09
N GLU A 51 -0.82 -4.52 -6.29
CA GLU A 51 -1.21 -5.12 -7.56
C GLU A 51 -2.62 -4.69 -7.98
N LEU A 52 -3.58 -4.72 -7.05
CA LEU A 52 -4.95 -4.26 -7.29
C LEU A 52 -4.99 -2.78 -7.69
N VAL A 53 -4.33 -1.89 -6.93
CA VAL A 53 -4.30 -0.45 -7.22
C VAL A 53 -3.62 -0.16 -8.56
N SER A 54 -2.56 -0.89 -8.88
CA SER A 54 -1.88 -0.83 -10.19
C SER A 54 -2.82 -1.27 -11.33
N ALA A 55 -3.64 -2.29 -11.11
CA ALA A 55 -4.63 -2.75 -12.10
C ALA A 55 -5.72 -1.70 -12.38
N LEU A 56 -6.09 -0.87 -11.40
CA LEU A 56 -7.06 0.22 -11.57
C LEU A 56 -6.53 1.33 -12.51
N HIS A 57 -5.21 1.55 -12.53
CA HIS A 57 -4.55 2.54 -13.38
C HIS A 57 -4.34 2.08 -14.83
N LYS A 58 -4.79 0.87 -15.21
CA LYS A 58 -4.77 0.46 -16.61
C LYS A 58 -5.76 1.28 -17.40
N ASP A 59 -5.24 2.35 -18.01
CA ASP A 59 -5.76 2.89 -19.26
C ASP A 59 -6.13 1.72 -20.18
N ASP A 60 -7.34 1.80 -20.73
CA ASP A 60 -7.82 1.01 -21.87
C ASP A 60 -6.96 1.28 -23.11
N LYS A 61 -5.71 0.85 -23.11
CA LYS A 61 -4.85 0.77 -24.29
C LYS A 61 -4.93 -0.65 -24.85
N GLY A 62 -6.10 -0.93 -25.40
CA GLY A 62 -6.25 -1.73 -26.61
C GLY A 62 -6.11 -3.24 -26.45
N LYS A 63 -7.23 -3.91 -26.20
CA LYS A 63 -7.44 -5.28 -26.72
C LYS A 63 -7.55 -5.26 -28.26
N GLY A 64 -6.47 -4.94 -28.94
CA GLY A 64 -6.28 -5.18 -30.37
C GLY A 64 -5.65 -6.54 -30.60
N LYS A 65 -6.36 -7.63 -30.25
CA LYS A 65 -5.95 -8.99 -30.58
C LYS A 65 -6.03 -9.15 -32.12
N LYS A 66 -4.94 -8.92 -32.86
CA LYS A 66 -4.86 -9.36 -34.26
C LYS A 66 -4.59 -10.86 -34.27
N PRO A 67 -5.49 -11.69 -34.84
CA PRO A 67 -5.15 -13.07 -35.14
C PRO A 67 -4.10 -13.09 -36.26
N ARG A 68 -3.07 -13.93 -36.11
CA ARG A 68 -2.30 -14.46 -37.25
C ARG A 68 -2.88 -15.82 -37.59
#